data_AF-A0A1C5RR53-F1
#
_entry.id   AF-A0A1C5RR53-F1
#
_cell.length_a   1.000
_cell.length_b   1.000
_cell.length_c   1.000
_cell.angle_alpha   90.00
_cell.angle_beta   90.00
_cell.angle_gamma   90.00
#
_symmetry.space_group_name_H-M   'P 1'
#
loop_
_entity.id
_entity.type
_entity.pdbx_description
1 polymer ?
#
loop_
_entity_poly.entity_id
_entity_poly.type
_entity_poly.pdbx_seq_one_letter_code
_entity_poly.pdbx_strand_id
1 'polypeptide(L)' 'MKVYDFTVPELNYFRTYCNFTKDESTLFEYRAKGVPLEQCAELMNVSVSTIKRLSRKVNNKIIRVC' A
#
# COMPACT_ATOMS: atom_id res chain seq x y z
N MET A 1 1.78 -1.67 -9.73
CA MET A 1 2.40 -2.69 -8.85
C MET A 1 1.33 -3.50 -8.16
N LYS A 2 1.49 -4.83 -8.14
CA LYS A 2 0.57 -5.76 -7.49
C LYS A 2 1.21 -6.18 -6.15
N VAL A 3 0.79 -5.53 -5.05
CA VAL A 3 1.39 -5.77 -3.73
C VAL A 3 1.11 -7.19 -3.22
N TYR A 4 0.00 -7.79 -3.63
CA TYR A 4 -0.37 -9.15 -3.27
C TYR A 4 0.48 -10.25 -3.92
N ASP A 5 1.34 -9.91 -4.89
CA ASP A 5 2.26 -10.88 -5.52
C ASP A 5 3.54 -11.09 -4.68
N PHE A 6 3.79 -10.25 -3.68
CA PHE A 6 4.94 -10.40 -2.78
C PHE A 6 4.70 -11.51 -1.75
N THR A 7 5.77 -12.22 -1.40
CA THR A 7 5.78 -13.26 -0.38
C THR A 7 5.61 -12.67 1.02
N VAL A 8 5.18 -13.48 1.99
CA VAL A 8 5.01 -13.05 3.39
C VAL A 8 6.30 -12.43 3.98
N PRO A 9 7.51 -13.00 3.77
CA PRO A 9 8.75 -12.37 4.21
C PRO A 9 9.01 -11.00 3.58
N GLU A 10 8.76 -10.83 2.28
CA GLU A 10 8.91 -9.54 1.59
C GLU A 10 7.92 -8.51 2.11
N LEU A 11 6.65 -8.90 2.31
CA LEU A 11 5.65 -8.01 2.91
C LEU A 11 6.06 -7.56 4.31
N ASN A 12 6.60 -8.47 5.13
CA ASN A 12 7.11 -8.12 6.45
C ASN A 12 8.32 -7.19 6.39
N TYR A 13 9.24 -7.41 5.45
CA TYR A 13 10.35 -6.50 5.19
C TYR A 13 9.83 -5.10 4.85
N PHE A 14 8.86 -4.99 3.93
CA PHE A 14 8.29 -3.68 3.59
C PHE A 14 7.57 -3.02 4.77
N ARG A 15 6.83 -3.76 5.59
CA ARG A 15 6.19 -3.22 6.80
C ARG A 15 7.19 -2.60 7.78
N THR A 16 8.35 -3.24 7.94
CA THR A 16 9.36 -2.81 8.90
C THR A 16 10.24 -1.68 8.36
N TYR A 17 10.63 -1.75 7.09
CA TYR A 17 11.66 -0.87 6.52
C TYR A 17 11.11 0.26 5.64
N CYS A 18 9.91 0.12 5.08
CA CYS A 18 9.25 1.28 4.50
C CYS A 18 8.70 2.14 5.63
N ASN A 19 9.25 3.35 5.79
CA ASN A 19 8.78 4.35 6.75
C ASN A 19 7.37 4.88 6.36
N PHE A 20 6.34 4.04 6.45
CA PHE A 20 4.97 4.35 6.07
C PHE A 20 4.30 5.24 7.12
N THR A 21 3.49 6.19 6.67
CA THR A 21 2.51 6.85 7.55
C THR A 21 1.37 5.88 7.88
N LYS A 22 0.53 6.24 8.86
CA LYS A 22 -0.65 5.43 9.24
C LYS A 22 -1.55 5.09 8.03
N ASP A 23 -1.83 6.08 7.19
CA ASP A 23 -2.66 5.89 6.00
C ASP A 23 -1.97 5.02 4.96
N GLU A 24 -0.67 5.21 4.75
CA GLU A 24 0.14 4.41 3.81
C GLU A 24 0.20 2.95 4.25
N SER A 25 0.41 2.69 5.55
CA SER A 25 0.41 1.35 6.12
C SER A 25 -0.96 0.69 5.98
N THR A 26 -2.04 1.45 6.23
CA THR A 26 -3.41 0.95 6.09
C THR A 26 -3.70 0.55 4.64
N LEU A 27 -3.35 1.42 3.68
CA LEU A 27 -3.48 1.13 2.27
C LEU A 27 -2.61 -0.08 1.87
N PHE A 28 -1.38 -0.17 2.37
CA PHE A 28 -0.48 -1.28 2.09
C PHE A 28 -1.10 -2.62 2.51
N GLU A 29 -1.70 -2.71 3.70
CA GLU A 29 -2.37 -3.94 4.16
C GLU A 29 -3.56 -4.33 3.28
N TYR A 30 -4.39 -3.37 2.86
CA TYR A 30 -5.48 -3.66 1.92
C TYR A 30 -4.94 -4.15 0.57
N ARG A 31 -3.88 -3.52 0.06
CA ARG A 31 -3.26 -3.90 -1.22
C ARG A 31 -2.57 -5.26 -1.15
N ALA A 32 -1.97 -5.62 -0.01
CA ALA A 32 -1.39 -6.94 0.25
C ALA A 32 -2.46 -8.04 0.27
N LYS A 33 -3.69 -7.72 0.71
CA LYS A 33 -4.85 -8.62 0.64
C LYS A 33 -5.52 -8.67 -0.75
N GLY A 34 -4.98 -7.96 -1.74
CA GLY A 34 -5.52 -7.93 -3.10
C GLY A 34 -6.73 -7.01 -3.29
N VAL A 35 -7.07 -6.16 -2.31
CA VAL A 35 -8.21 -5.24 -2.40
C VAL A 35 -7.97 -4.20 -3.51
N PRO A 36 -8.93 -3.98 -4.44
CA PRO A 36 -8.85 -2.94 -5.47
C PRO A 36 -8.74 -1.52 -4.88
N LEU A 37 -8.16 -0.59 -5.63
CA LEU A 37 -7.94 0.79 -5.13
C LEU A 37 -9.25 1.54 -4.90
N GLU A 38 -10.24 1.29 -5.73
CA GLU A 38 -11.58 1.86 -5.65
C GLU A 38 -12.25 1.46 -4.35
N GLN A 39 -12.19 0.17 -3.99
CA GLN A 39 -12.69 -0.33 -2.71
C GLN A 39 -11.84 0.18 -1.53
N CYS A 40 -10.52 0.35 -1.69
CA CYS A 40 -9.69 0.98 -0.67
C CYS A 40 -10.11 2.44 -0.40
N ALA A 41 -10.51 3.18 -1.44
CA ALA A 41 -11.00 4.55 -1.30
C ALA A 41 -12.30 4.60 -0.48
N GLU A 42 -13.24 3.69 -0.74
CA GLU A 42 -14.46 3.54 0.04
C GLU A 42 -14.16 3.17 1.51
N LEU A 43 -13.34 2.15 1.73
CA LEU A 43 -12.98 1.66 3.08
C LEU A 43 -12.25 2.72 3.92
N MET A 44 -11.39 3.53 3.28
CA MET A 44 -10.67 4.60 3.95
C MET A 44 -11.45 5.92 3.98
N ASN A 45 -12.66 5.96 3.42
CA ASN A 45 -13.51 7.16 3.30
C ASN A 45 -12.76 8.36 2.67
N VAL A 46 -12.03 8.10 1.58
CA VAL A 46 -11.29 9.11 0.83
C VAL A 46 -11.65 9.08 -0.65
N SER A 47 -11.38 10.16 -1.37
CA SER A 47 -11.57 10.17 -2.81
C SER A 47 -10.62 9.21 -3.54
N VAL A 48 -11.04 8.74 -4.71
CA VAL A 48 -10.21 7.90 -5.59
C VAL A 48 -8.93 8.63 -6.04
N SER A 49 -8.95 9.95 -6.19
CA SER A 49 -7.73 10.70 -6.52
C SER A 49 -6.74 10.70 -5.35
N THR A 50 -7.23 10.82 -4.11
CA THR A 50 -6.41 10.71 -2.90
C THR A 50 -5.78 9.34 -2.78
N ILE A 51 -6.55 8.25 -2.96
CA ILE A 51 -6.01 6.88 -2.85
C ILE A 51 -4.96 6.59 -3.93
N LYS A 52 -5.16 7.09 -5.16
CA LYS A 52 -4.17 6.95 -6.25
C LYS A 52 -2.87 7.69 -5.95
N ARG A 53 -2.94 8.85 -5.30
CA ARG A 53 -1.75 9.58 -4.84
C ARG A 53 -1.04 8.83 -3.71
N LEU A 54 -1.80 8.29 -2.76
CA LEU A 54 -1.25 7.52 -1.63
C LEU A 54 -0.58 6.22 -2.12
N SER A 55 -1.23 5.50 -3.04
CA SER A 55 -0.70 4.29 -3.69
C SER A 55 0.64 4.56 -4.38
N ARG A 56 0.77 5.69 -5.10
CA ARG A 56 2.06 6.11 -5.69
C ARG A 56 3.16 6.31 -4.63
N LYS A 57 2.83 6.93 -3.49
CA LYS A 57 3.80 7.12 -2.39
C LYS A 57 4.25 5.78 -1.79
N VAL A 58 3.30 4.87 -1.53
CA VAL A 58 3.58 3.51 -1.03
C VAL A 58 4.49 2.78 -2.00
N ASN A 59 4.15 2.77 -3.30
CA ASN A 59 4.95 2.09 -4.31
C ASN A 59 6.36 2.66 -4.42
N ASN A 60 6.52 3.99 -4.36
CA ASN A 60 7.83 4.63 -4.41
C ASN A 60 8.71 4.25 -3.21
N LYS A 61 8.13 4.05 -2.03
CA LYS A 61 8.87 3.59 -0.85
C LYS A 61 9.31 2.14 -0.99
N ILE A 62 8.42 1.27 -1.47
CA ILE A 62 8.73 -0.14 -1.74
C ILE A 62 9.86 -0.27 -2.76
N ILE A 63 9.77 0.45 -3.89
CA ILE A 63 10.81 0.46 -4.93
C ILE A 63 12.16 0.95 -4.41
N ARG A 64 12.19 1.81 -3.38
CA ARG A 64 13.43 2.36 -2.82
C ARG A 64 14.14 1.39 -1.87
N VAL A 65 13.41 0.45 -1.27
CA VAL A 65 13.97 -0.53 -0.32
C VAL A 65 14.16 -1.92 -0.93
N CYS A 66 13.56 -2.18 -2.10
CA CYS A 66 13.89 -3.27 -3.00
C CYS A 66 15.21 -2.96 -3.74
#